data_AF-A0A5J5R9J3-F1
#
_entry.id   AF-A0A5J5R9J3-F1
#
_cell.length_a   1.000
_cell.length_b   1.000
_cell.length_c   1.000
_cell.angle_alpha   90.00
_cell.angle_beta   90.00
_cell.angle_gamma   90.00
#
_symmetry.space_group_name_H-M   'P 1'
#
loop_
_entity.id
_entity.type
_entity.pdbx_description
1 polymer ?
#
loop_
_entity_poly.entity_id
_entity_poly.type
_entity_poly.pdbx_seq_one_letter_code
_entity_poly.pdbx_strand_id
1 'polypeptide(L)' 'MSTINKKKRETIVLDENSLPLFFPKFTPNFFLPKSSIHSPLICISREIQKYQQSTELLIKKLPFERLVREIAQDFLS' A
#
# COMPACT_ATOMS: atom_id res chain seq x y z
N MET A 1 -36.99 -48.91 -14.77
CA MET A 1 -37.19 -47.58 -15.39
C MET A 1 -37.57 -46.59 -14.31
N SER A 2 -36.76 -45.51 -14.18
CA SER A 2 -37.01 -44.14 -13.64
C SER A 2 -37.70 -43.92 -12.29
N THR A 3 -37.36 -42.98 -11.40
CA THR A 3 -36.20 -42.09 -11.16
C THR A 3 -36.37 -41.61 -9.71
N ILE A 4 -35.33 -41.72 -8.89
CA ILE A 4 -35.34 -41.28 -7.48
C ILE A 4 -34.98 -39.79 -7.43
N ASN A 5 -35.90 -38.98 -6.90
CA ASN A 5 -35.65 -37.57 -6.59
C ASN A 5 -34.62 -37.42 -5.47
N LYS A 6 -33.37 -37.08 -5.81
CA LYS A 6 -32.30 -36.80 -4.84
C LYS A 6 -32.26 -35.29 -4.54
N LYS A 7 -33.08 -34.84 -3.60
CA LYS A 7 -32.92 -33.50 -2.99
C LYS A 7 -31.79 -33.58 -1.95
N LYS A 8 -30.55 -33.34 -2.41
CA LYS A 8 -29.36 -33.26 -1.55
C LYS A 8 -29.48 -32.00 -0.67
N ARG A 9 -29.95 -32.16 0.56
CA ARG A 9 -29.79 -31.13 1.60
C ARG A 9 -28.38 -31.31 2.16
N GLU A 10 -27.48 -30.39 1.81
CA GLU A 10 -26.14 -30.35 2.37
C GLU A 10 -26.24 -29.76 3.78
N THR A 11 -26.20 -30.64 4.78
CA THR A 11 -26.05 -30.26 6.19
C THR A 11 -24.64 -29.72 6.37
N ILE A 12 -24.49 -28.43 6.65
CA ILE A 12 -23.21 -27.85 7.06
C ILE A 12 -22.98 -28.34 8.49
N VAL A 13 -22.15 -29.38 8.65
CA VAL A 13 -21.60 -29.73 9.95
C VAL A 13 -20.56 -28.66 10.25
N LEU A 14 -20.85 -27.78 11.21
CA LEU A 14 -19.85 -26.87 11.75
C LEU A 14 -18.94 -27.70 12.66
N ASP A 15 -17.82 -28.18 12.12
CA ASP A 15 -16.70 -28.66 12.92
C ASP A 15 -15.88 -27.43 13.34
N GLU A 16 -15.80 -27.19 14.65
CA GLU A 16 -15.22 -25.98 15.26
C GLU A 16 -13.71 -25.80 14.97
N ASN A 17 -13.07 -26.70 14.21
CA ASN A 17 -11.65 -26.62 13.87
C ASN A 17 -11.34 -26.71 12.37
N SER A 18 -12.33 -26.71 11.48
CA SER A 18 -12.07 -26.66 10.04
C SER A 18 -12.22 -25.23 9.51
N LEU A 19 -11.08 -24.53 9.34
CA LEU A 19 -11.06 -23.26 8.61
C LEU A 19 -11.59 -23.47 7.18
N PRO A 20 -12.54 -22.65 6.71
CA PRO A 20 -13.09 -22.82 5.37
C PRO A 20 -12.01 -22.52 4.32
N LEU A 21 -11.58 -23.54 3.57
CA LEU A 21 -10.66 -23.42 2.42
C LEU A 21 -11.27 -22.70 1.20
N PHE A 22 -12.41 -22.03 1.37
CA PHE A 22 -13.04 -21.25 0.31
C PHE A 22 -12.77 -19.76 0.54
N PHE A 23 -11.61 -19.30 0.06
CA PHE A 23 -11.40 -17.88 -0.16
C PHE A 23 -12.33 -17.45 -1.31
N PRO A 24 -13.34 -16.59 -1.07
CA PRO A 24 -14.13 -16.04 -2.17
C PRO A 24 -13.17 -15.36 -3.15
N LYS A 25 -13.30 -15.73 -4.42
CA LYS A 25 -12.45 -15.25 -5.53
C LYS A 25 -12.40 -13.73 -5.49
N PHE A 26 -11.22 -13.21 -5.20
CA PHE A 26 -10.86 -11.80 -5.38
C PHE A 26 -11.30 -11.39 -6.77
N THR A 27 -12.39 -10.64 -6.90
CA THR A 27 -12.80 -10.06 -8.19
C THR A 27 -11.81 -8.94 -8.47
N PRO A 28 -10.85 -9.10 -9.40
CA PRO A 28 -10.00 -8.01 -9.77
C PRO A 28 -10.91 -7.07 -10.55
N ASN A 29 -10.99 -5.82 -10.14
CA ASN A 29 -11.68 -4.78 -10.91
C ASN A 29 -11.06 -4.71 -12.32
N PHE A 30 -11.62 -5.47 -13.26
CA PHE A 30 -11.09 -5.65 -14.62
C PHE A 30 -11.62 -4.62 -15.61
N PHE A 31 -12.51 -3.70 -15.20
CA PHE A 31 -13.09 -2.68 -16.08
C PHE A 31 -13.29 -1.31 -15.40
N LEU A 32 -12.39 -0.93 -14.50
CA LEU A 32 -12.17 0.50 -14.28
C LEU A 32 -10.94 0.86 -15.11
N PRO A 33 -11.07 1.67 -16.19
CA PRO A 33 -9.88 2.28 -16.78
C PRO A 33 -9.16 2.95 -15.62
N LYS A 34 -7.93 2.51 -15.36
CA LYS A 34 -7.13 2.98 -14.23
C LYS A 34 -6.61 4.38 -14.57
N SER A 35 -7.54 5.29 -14.82
CA SER A 35 -7.28 6.71 -15.03
C SER A 35 -6.87 7.29 -13.68
N SER A 36 -5.55 7.35 -13.48
CA SER A 36 -4.85 8.30 -12.62
C SER A 36 -5.56 8.68 -11.32
N ILE A 37 -5.86 7.70 -10.46
CA ILE A 37 -6.15 8.01 -9.06
C ILE A 37 -4.80 8.18 -8.35
N HIS A 38 -4.26 9.39 -8.46
CA HIS A 38 -3.16 9.87 -7.61
C HIS A 38 -3.75 10.20 -6.24
N SER A 39 -4.12 9.18 -5.47
CA SER A 39 -4.63 9.43 -4.11
C SER A 39 -3.48 10.01 -3.27
N PRO A 40 -3.72 11.04 -2.46
CA PRO A 40 -2.67 11.72 -1.70
C PRO A 40 -1.86 10.74 -0.83
N LEU A 41 -2.54 9.78 -0.20
CA LEU A 41 -1.91 8.75 0.62
C LEU A 41 -0.89 7.91 -0.16
N ILE A 42 -1.24 7.43 -1.34
CA ILE A 42 -0.34 6.63 -2.20
C ILE A 42 0.89 7.45 -2.62
N CYS A 43 0.75 8.76 -2.78
CA CYS A 43 1.80 9.61 -3.32
C CYS A 43 2.76 10.03 -2.23
N ILE A 44 2.23 10.36 -1.06
CA ILE A 44 3.01 10.52 0.17
C ILE A 44 3.79 9.24 0.48
N SER A 45 3.17 8.05 0.39
CA SER A 45 3.89 6.78 0.64
C SER A 45 5.03 6.54 -0.35
N ARG A 46 4.85 6.91 -1.63
CA ARG A 46 5.92 6.82 -2.64
C ARG A 46 7.05 7.81 -2.38
N GLU A 47 6.72 9.03 -1.98
CA GLU A 47 7.71 10.05 -1.62
C GLU A 47 8.52 9.65 -0.39
N ILE A 48 7.87 9.16 0.67
CA ILE A 48 8.53 8.63 1.87
C ILE A 48 9.47 7.49 1.49
N GLN A 49 9.01 6.53 0.70
CA GLN A 49 9.84 5.41 0.28
C GLN A 49 11.06 5.88 -0.53
N LYS A 50 10.89 6.85 -1.44
CA LYS A 50 11.98 7.41 -2.24
C LYS A 50 13.05 8.07 -1.37
N TYR A 51 12.66 8.91 -0.41
CA TYR A 51 13.60 9.60 0.47
C TYR A 51 14.23 8.71 1.55
N GLN A 52 13.61 7.57 1.87
CA GLN A 52 14.21 6.55 2.74
C GLN A 52 15.25 5.68 2.01
N GLN A 53 15.10 5.51 0.70
CA GLN A 53 16.02 4.72 -0.12
C GLN A 53 17.24 5.51 -0.59
N SER A 54 17.09 6.82 -0.80
CA SER A 54 18.21 7.70 -1.14
C SER A 54 18.75 8.43 0.10
N THR A 55 20.01 8.83 0.05
CA THR A 55 20.66 9.67 1.07
C THR A 55 20.90 11.09 0.55
N GLU A 56 20.19 11.47 -0.51
CA GLU A 56 20.30 12.81 -1.10
C GLU A 56 19.71 13.86 -0.18
N LEU A 57 20.38 15.01 -0.09
CA LEU A 57 19.91 16.12 0.71
C LEU A 57 18.58 16.64 0.16
N LEU A 58 17.60 16.81 1.04
CA LEU A 58 16.29 17.39 0.70
C LEU A 58 16.40 18.89 0.36
N ILE A 59 17.46 19.54 0.84
CA ILE A 59 17.79 20.94 0.60
C ILE A 59 18.98 21.06 -0.37
N LYS A 60 19.01 22.14 -1.16
CA LYS A 60 20.13 22.42 -2.06
C LYS A 60 21.39 22.75 -1.25
N LYS A 61 22.56 22.32 -1.73
CA LYS A 61 23.85 22.52 -1.05
C LYS A 61 24.23 24.00 -0.90
N LEU A 62 24.08 24.80 -1.95
CA LEU A 62 24.50 26.22 -1.96
C LEU A 62 23.79 27.10 -0.90
N PRO A 63 22.45 27.08 -0.74
CA PRO A 63 21.81 27.87 0.32
C PRO A 63 22.16 27.35 1.72
N PHE A 64 22.33 26.04 1.89
CA PHE A 64 22.76 25.46 3.17
C PHE A 64 24.20 25.89 3.53
N GLU A 65 25.10 25.90 2.56
CA GLU A 65 26.48 26.37 2.74
C GLU A 65 26.53 27.85 3.14
N ARG A 66 25.71 28.70 2.50
CA ARG A 66 25.62 30.14 2.86
C ARG A 66 25.18 30.32 4.31
N LEU A 67 24.16 29.58 4.73
CA LEU A 67 23.66 29.61 6.11
C LEU A 67 24.74 29.19 7.12
N VAL A 68 25.48 28.13 6.82
CA VAL A 68 26.58 27.67 7.70
C VAL A 68 27.66 28.74 7.84
N ARG A 69 27.99 29.46 6.76
CA ARG A 69 28.98 30.55 6.81
C ARG A 69 28.50 31.75 7.61
N GLU A 70 27.23 32.13 7.48
CA GLU A 70 26.61 33.21 8.26
C GLU A 70 26.67 32.90 9.76
N ILE A 71 26.20 31.72 10.15
CA ILE A 71 26.25 31.26 11.55
C ILE A 71 27.69 31.19 12.07
N ALA A 72 28.62 30.63 11.28
CA ALA A 72 30.02 30.55 11.68
C ALA A 72 30.67 31.93 11.85
N GLN A 73 30.30 32.91 11.02
CA GLN A 73 30.77 34.28 11.13
C GLN A 73 30.30 34.94 12.44
N ASP A 74 29.04 34.70 12.84
CA ASP A 74 28.47 35.24 14.08
C ASP A 74 29.13 34.66 15.35
N PHE A 75 29.61 33.40 15.29
CA PHE A 75 30.29 32.77 16.43
C PHE A 75 31.79 33.04 16.50
N LEU A 76 32.41 33.41 15.39
CA LEU A 76 33.86 33.67 15.30
C LEU A 76 34.24 35.14 15.47
N SER A 77 33.27 36.06 15.37
CA SER A 77 33.45 37.50 15.58
C SER A 77 33.51 37.91 17.05
#